data_AF-A0A4P7CRI2-F1
#
_entry.id   AF-A0A4P7CRI2-F1
#
_cell.length_a   1.000
_cell.length_b   1.000
_cell.length_c   1.000
_cell.angle_alpha   90.00
_cell.angle_beta   90.00
_cell.angle_gamma   90.00
#
_symmetry.space_group_name_H-M   'P 1'
#
loop_
_entity.id
_entity.type
_entity.pdbx_description
1 polymer ?
#
loop_
_entity_poly.entity_id
_entity_poly.type
_entity_poly.pdbx_seq_one_letter_code
_entity_poly.pdbx_strand_id
1 'polypeptide(L)'
;MYLIVKKSAIAIAIAIAIAVLALIFLFITHRSDSRAYDCTRSTSPNGRYIAEECTLDWNRGDNPKYVGRVFDAASGKLIARQIFRTPVPEIMWGDSYLLFQRGGDGEGLVNLPPSRYERINAAYWQLTQW
;
A
#
# COMPACT_ATOMS: atom_id res chain seq x y z
N MET A 1 -12.47 -13.66 -45.05
CA MET A 1 -11.33 -14.24 -44.27
C MET A 1 -10.34 -13.19 -43.76
N TYR A 2 -9.84 -12.28 -44.63
CA TYR A 2 -8.85 -11.24 -44.26
C TYR A 2 -9.27 -10.28 -43.12
N LEU A 3 -10.55 -9.89 -43.07
CA LEU A 3 -11.10 -9.00 -42.03
C LEU A 3 -11.20 -9.65 -40.63
N ILE A 4 -11.35 -10.97 -40.55
CA ILE A 4 -11.49 -11.70 -39.28
C ILE A 4 -10.11 -11.89 -38.64
N VAL A 5 -9.08 -12.19 -39.45
CA VAL A 5 -7.70 -12.32 -39.00
C VAL A 5 -7.15 -10.98 -38.50
N LYS A 6 -7.43 -9.86 -39.20
CA LYS A 6 -7.03 -8.51 -38.75
C LYS A 6 -7.64 -8.11 -37.40
N LYS A 7 -8.94 -8.37 -37.19
CA LYS A 7 -9.62 -8.08 -35.91
C LYS A 7 -9.05 -8.90 -34.76
N SER A 8 -8.71 -10.17 -35.02
CA SER A 8 -8.10 -11.08 -34.04
C SER A 8 -6.68 -10.65 -33.69
N ALA A 9 -5.88 -10.22 -34.66
CA ALA A 9 -4.53 -9.69 -34.43
C ALA A 9 -4.53 -8.40 -33.60
N ILE A 10 -5.50 -7.50 -33.85
CA ILE A 10 -5.67 -6.27 -33.05
C ILE A 10 -6.08 -6.60 -31.62
N ALA A 11 -7.01 -7.54 -31.43
CA ALA A 11 -7.44 -7.97 -30.09
C ALA A 11 -6.29 -8.58 -29.28
N ILE A 12 -5.45 -9.40 -29.91
CA ILE A 12 -4.26 -9.99 -29.27
C ILE A 12 -3.26 -8.89 -28.90
N ALA A 13 -2.98 -7.94 -29.80
CA ALA A 13 -2.06 -6.84 -29.52
C ALA A 13 -2.55 -5.97 -28.34
N ILE A 14 -3.86 -5.70 -28.26
CA ILE A 14 -4.47 -4.98 -27.12
C ILE A 14 -4.32 -5.78 -25.83
N ALA A 15 -4.60 -7.09 -25.84
CA ALA A 15 -4.46 -7.93 -24.66
C ALA A 15 -3.01 -7.97 -24.15
N ILE A 16 -2.03 -8.05 -25.04
CA ILE A 16 -0.60 -7.99 -24.70
C ILE A 16 -0.26 -6.62 -24.11
N ALA A 17 -0.71 -5.52 -24.73
CA ALA A 17 -0.45 -4.17 -24.22
C ALA A 17 -1.02 -3.97 -22.81
N ILE A 18 -2.24 -4.45 -22.54
CA ILE A 18 -2.85 -4.41 -21.20
C ILE A 18 -2.02 -5.24 -20.21
N ALA A 19 -1.60 -6.45 -20.58
CA ALA A 19 -0.78 -7.30 -19.73
C ALA A 19 0.57 -6.65 -19.40
N VAL A 20 1.24 -6.05 -20.39
CA VAL A 20 2.51 -5.33 -20.20
C VAL A 20 2.32 -4.11 -19.29
N LEU A 21 1.29 -3.31 -19.50
CA LEU A 21 0.98 -2.17 -18.63
C LEU A 21 0.70 -2.60 -17.19
N ALA A 22 -0.05 -3.68 -17.00
CA ALA A 22 -0.30 -4.25 -15.68
C ALA A 22 1.00 -4.71 -15.02
N LEU A 23 1.87 -5.42 -15.73
CA LEU A 23 3.17 -5.87 -15.21
C LEU A 23 4.09 -4.70 -14.85
N ILE A 24 4.14 -3.64 -15.65
CA ILE A 24 4.91 -2.42 -15.35
C ILE A 24 4.36 -1.74 -14.09
N PHE A 25 3.04 -1.59 -13.98
CA PHE A 25 2.40 -0.99 -12.81
C PHE A 25 2.71 -1.79 -11.54
N LEU A 26 2.60 -3.12 -11.60
CA LEU A 26 2.98 -4.01 -10.51
C LEU A 26 4.46 -3.83 -10.15
N PHE A 27 5.37 -3.89 -11.13
CA PHE A 27 6.81 -3.74 -10.87
C PHE A 27 7.17 -2.42 -10.18
N ILE A 28 6.61 -1.30 -10.63
CA ILE A 28 6.87 0.03 -10.05
C ILE A 28 6.36 0.10 -8.60
N THR A 29 5.13 -0.36 -8.37
CA THR A 29 4.54 -0.33 -7.03
C THR A 29 5.27 -1.29 -6.07
N HIS A 30 5.74 -2.45 -6.55
CA HIS A 30 6.51 -3.42 -5.78
C HIS A 30 7.86 -2.90 -5.32
N ARG A 31 8.64 -2.34 -6.24
CA ARG A 31 9.99 -1.87 -5.92
C ARG A 31 10.01 -0.77 -4.86
N SER A 32 8.93 0.02 -4.79
CA SER A 32 8.76 1.08 -3.80
C SER A 32 8.96 0.59 -2.36
N ASP A 33 8.50 -0.61 -2.01
CA ASP A 33 8.49 -1.09 -0.61
C ASP A 33 9.75 -1.82 -0.18
N SER A 34 10.47 -2.44 -1.11
CA SER A 34 11.76 -3.11 -0.84
C SER A 34 12.83 -2.15 -0.30
N ARG A 35 12.59 -0.85 -0.44
CA ARG A 35 13.46 0.23 0.03
C ARG A 35 12.94 0.89 1.31
N ALA A 36 11.95 0.30 1.99
CA ALA A 36 11.49 0.83 3.26
C ALA A 36 12.60 0.77 4.32
N TYR A 37 12.85 1.88 5.01
CA TYR A 37 13.82 1.98 6.11
C TYR A 37 13.29 2.90 7.21
N ASP A 38 14.01 2.97 8.33
CA ASP A 38 13.66 3.81 9.49
C ASP A 38 12.22 3.58 9.96
N CYS A 39 11.94 2.33 10.32
CA CYS A 39 10.60 1.90 10.66
C CYS A 39 10.30 2.12 12.15
N THR A 40 9.19 2.79 12.44
CA THR A 40 8.63 2.93 13.78
C THR A 40 7.43 2.01 13.96
N ARG A 41 7.27 1.43 15.14
CA ARG A 41 6.15 0.55 15.48
C ARG A 41 5.43 1.02 16.74
N SER A 42 4.11 0.81 16.75
CA SER A 42 3.26 1.08 17.91
C SER A 42 2.16 0.03 18.00
N THR A 43 1.79 -0.35 19.22
CA THR A 43 0.67 -1.28 19.47
C THR A 43 -0.57 -0.47 19.81
N SER A 44 -1.73 -0.89 19.31
CA SER A 44 -2.99 -0.21 19.60
C SER A 44 -3.31 -0.26 21.11
N PRO A 45 -4.03 0.72 21.67
CA PRO A 45 -4.37 0.73 23.10
C PRO A 45 -5.11 -0.52 23.58
N ASN A 46 -5.89 -1.14 22.70
CA ASN A 46 -6.61 -2.38 22.97
C ASN A 46 -5.81 -3.66 22.67
N GLY A 47 -4.54 -3.55 22.25
CA GLY A 47 -3.66 -4.67 21.94
C GLY A 47 -4.03 -5.51 20.72
N ARG A 48 -5.06 -5.13 19.95
CA ARG A 48 -5.55 -5.92 18.80
C ARG A 48 -4.74 -5.71 17.53
N TYR A 49 -4.07 -4.58 17.40
CA TYR A 49 -3.39 -4.19 16.18
C TYR A 49 -1.97 -3.71 16.47
N ILE A 50 -1.09 -3.92 15.52
CA ILE A 50 0.26 -3.33 15.50
C ILE A 50 0.32 -2.45 14.25
N ALA A 51 0.69 -1.19 14.42
CA ALA A 51 1.01 -0.29 13.33
C ALA A 51 2.52 -0.23 13.14
N GLU A 52 2.93 -0.20 11.88
CA GLU A 52 4.30 0.07 11.45
C GLU A 52 4.26 1.18 10.42
N GLU A 53 5.18 2.12 10.57
CA GLU A 53 5.38 3.22 9.65
C GLU A 53 6.84 3.17 9.22
N CYS A 54 7.12 3.17 7.92
CA CYS A 54 8.48 3.18 7.38
C CYS A 54 8.65 4.25 6.33
N THR A 55 9.84 4.85 6.28
CA THR A 55 10.24 5.78 5.22
C THR A 55 10.51 5.02 3.93
N LEU A 56 9.93 5.49 2.81
CA LEU A 56 10.19 4.94 1.47
C LEU A 56 11.15 5.82 0.66
N ASP A 57 10.95 7.13 0.73
CA ASP A 57 11.75 8.09 -0.01
C ASP A 57 11.80 9.42 0.75
N TRP A 58 12.98 9.70 1.30
CA TRP A 58 13.29 10.98 1.92
C TRP A 58 13.83 11.91 0.85
N ASN A 59 12.93 12.58 0.14
CA ASN A 59 13.28 13.46 -0.99
C ASN A 59 13.89 14.81 -0.57
N ARG A 60 14.34 14.99 0.68
CA ARG A 60 14.84 16.25 1.28
C ARG A 60 13.90 17.47 1.10
N GLY A 61 12.66 17.24 0.67
CA GLY A 61 11.63 18.27 0.56
C GLY A 61 10.64 18.18 1.71
N ASP A 62 9.62 19.04 1.67
CA ASP A 62 8.63 19.18 2.75
C ASP A 62 7.57 18.07 2.78
N ASN A 63 7.66 17.06 1.90
CA ASN A 63 6.65 16.00 1.82
C ASN A 63 7.23 14.62 1.46
N PRO A 64 8.03 14.03 2.36
CA PRO A 64 8.61 12.70 2.20
C PRO A 64 7.55 11.61 2.06
N LYS A 65 7.94 10.48 1.47
CA LYS A 65 7.05 9.36 1.18
C LYS A 65 7.24 8.25 2.19
N TYR A 66 6.12 7.72 2.69
CA TYR A 66 6.08 6.67 3.70
C TYR A 66 5.17 5.52 3.28
N VAL A 67 5.32 4.39 3.96
CA VAL A 67 4.37 3.28 3.95
C VAL A 67 3.88 3.01 5.36
N GLY A 68 2.57 3.02 5.53
CA GLY A 68 1.88 2.63 6.75
C GLY A 68 1.35 1.23 6.59
N ARG A 69 1.60 0.38 7.58
CA ARG A 69 1.19 -1.03 7.62
C ARG A 69 0.49 -1.30 8.94
N VAL A 70 -0.61 -2.04 8.87
CA VAL A 70 -1.35 -2.46 10.05
C VAL A 70 -1.42 -3.98 10.06
N PHE A 71 -1.06 -4.56 11.20
CA PHE A 71 -1.04 -5.99 11.43
C PHE A 71 -2.09 -6.36 12.48
N ASP A 72 -2.70 -7.52 12.30
CA ASP A 72 -3.37 -8.21 13.40
C ASP A 72 -2.31 -8.62 14.42
N ALA A 73 -2.46 -8.19 15.67
CA ALA A 73 -1.44 -8.41 16.70
C ALA A 73 -1.33 -9.88 17.11
N ALA A 74 -2.42 -10.64 17.03
CA ALA A 74 -2.43 -12.04 17.44
C ALA A 74 -1.78 -12.94 16.37
N SER A 75 -2.08 -12.69 15.09
CA SER A 75 -1.60 -13.53 13.99
C SER A 75 -0.38 -12.97 13.27
N GLY A 76 0.02 -11.72 13.53
CA GLY A 76 1.07 -11.01 12.79
C GLY A 76 0.72 -10.76 11.31
N LYS A 77 -0.55 -10.91 10.91
CA LYS A 77 -0.96 -10.83 9.50
C LYS A 77 -1.11 -9.37 9.08
N LEU A 78 -0.62 -9.01 7.89
CA LEU A 78 -0.87 -7.69 7.32
C LEU A 78 -2.35 -7.56 6.92
N ILE A 79 -3.04 -6.59 7.51
CA ILE A 79 -4.49 -6.38 7.31
C ILE A 79 -4.84 -5.04 6.67
N ALA A 80 -3.91 -4.09 6.67
CA ALA A 80 -4.00 -2.87 5.87
C ALA A 80 -2.59 -2.40 5.49
N ARG A 81 -2.47 -1.77 4.33
CA ARG A 81 -1.25 -1.14 3.85
C ARG A 81 -1.60 0.06 2.99
N GLN A 82 -0.93 1.17 3.22
CA GLN A 82 -1.07 2.36 2.39
C GLN A 82 0.23 3.13 2.27
N ILE A 83 0.38 3.78 1.13
CA ILE A 83 1.45 4.76 0.90
C ILE A 83 0.84 6.12 1.16
N PHE A 84 1.58 6.99 1.85
CA PHE A 84 1.15 8.35 2.12
C PHE A 84 2.36 9.30 2.08
N ARG A 85 2.10 10.60 2.00
CA ARG A 85 3.15 11.61 2.09
C ARG A 85 2.82 12.58 3.21
N THR A 86 3.82 12.91 4.02
CA THR A 86 3.64 13.89 5.09
C THR A 86 4.97 14.52 5.51
N PRO A 87 5.00 15.81 5.91
CA PRO A 87 6.14 16.39 6.60
C PRO A 87 6.35 15.82 8.01
N VAL A 88 5.28 15.39 8.67
CA VAL A 88 5.29 15.01 10.09
C VAL A 88 4.66 13.62 10.26
N PRO A 89 5.43 12.55 9.99
CA PRO A 89 4.97 11.18 10.18
C PRO A 89 4.76 10.89 11.68
N GLU A 90 3.62 10.30 12.01
CA GLU A 90 3.33 9.87 13.38
C GLU A 90 2.22 8.82 13.42
N ILE A 91 2.42 7.75 14.20
CA ILE A 91 1.37 6.78 14.48
C ILE A 91 0.46 7.28 15.61
N MET A 92 -0.77 7.65 15.27
CA MET A 92 -1.80 8.09 16.20
C MET A 92 -3.01 7.13 16.17
N TRP A 93 -3.36 6.59 17.34
CA TRP A 93 -4.52 5.71 17.49
C TRP A 93 -5.75 6.52 17.92
N GLY A 94 -6.86 6.36 17.19
CA GLY A 94 -8.19 6.77 17.61
C GLY A 94 -9.03 5.55 18.05
N ASP A 95 -10.28 5.81 18.45
CA ASP A 95 -11.19 4.75 18.92
C ASP A 95 -11.50 3.70 17.83
N SER A 96 -11.64 4.16 16.58
CA SER A 96 -12.04 3.35 15.43
C SER A 96 -11.19 3.62 14.19
N TYR A 97 -10.02 4.24 14.35
CA TYR A 97 -9.11 4.53 13.24
C TYR A 97 -7.66 4.62 13.71
N LEU A 98 -6.75 4.57 12.75
CA LEU A 98 -5.34 4.85 12.89
C LEU A 98 -4.97 5.95 11.89
N LEU A 99 -4.13 6.88 12.31
CA LEU A 99 -3.55 7.90 11.44
C LEU A 99 -2.03 7.78 11.47
N PHE A 100 -1.39 7.89 10.31
CA PHE A 100 0.08 7.82 10.17
C PHE A 100 0.75 9.22 10.04
N GLN A 101 0.01 10.29 10.30
CA GLN A 101 0.55 11.65 10.20
C GLN A 101 -0.10 12.61 11.18
N ARG A 102 0.62 13.67 11.53
CA ARG A 102 0.09 14.79 12.28
C ARG A 102 -0.17 15.99 11.36
N GLY A 103 -1.45 16.34 11.17
CA GLY A 103 -1.85 17.63 10.56
C GLY A 103 -1.83 17.73 9.03
N GLY A 104 -2.16 16.66 8.30
CA GLY A 104 -2.30 16.67 6.83
C GLY A 104 -3.73 16.49 6.32
N ASP A 105 -3.89 16.40 4.98
CA ASP A 105 -5.17 16.40 4.26
C ASP A 105 -5.99 15.08 4.36
N GLY A 106 -5.75 14.26 5.39
CA GLY A 106 -6.44 12.98 5.60
C GLY A 106 -5.83 11.77 4.88
N GLU A 107 -4.71 11.94 4.16
CA GLU A 107 -3.84 10.81 3.82
C GLU A 107 -3.35 10.11 5.11
N GLY A 108 -2.89 8.87 5.03
CA GLY A 108 -2.40 8.19 6.24
C GLY A 108 -3.50 7.63 7.16
N LEU A 109 -4.79 7.80 6.85
CA LEU A 109 -5.89 7.27 7.67
C LEU A 109 -6.27 5.82 7.30
N VAL A 110 -6.37 4.95 8.30
CA VAL A 110 -6.89 3.59 8.21
C VAL A 110 -8.07 3.43 9.16
N ASN A 111 -9.25 3.05 8.66
CA ASN A 111 -10.39 2.71 9.53
C ASN A 111 -10.17 1.35 10.21
N LEU A 112 -10.58 1.24 11.47
CA LEU A 112 -10.45 0.02 12.28
C LEU A 112 -11.85 -0.49 12.71
N PRO A 113 -12.18 -1.76 12.44
CA PRO A 113 -11.40 -2.73 11.68
C PRO A 113 -11.28 -2.35 10.18
N PRO A 114 -10.16 -2.68 9.51
CA PRO A 114 -10.01 -2.41 8.08
C PRO A 114 -11.09 -3.11 7.27
N SER A 115 -11.50 -2.45 6.19
CA SER A 115 -12.49 -2.96 5.24
C SER A 115 -12.00 -4.26 4.57
N ARG A 116 -12.93 -5.02 4.01
CA ARG A 116 -12.57 -6.25 3.27
C ARG A 116 -11.64 -5.94 2.09
N TYR A 117 -11.84 -4.82 1.43
CA TYR A 117 -11.01 -4.38 0.31
C TYR A 117 -9.57 -4.13 0.75
N GLU A 118 -9.36 -3.37 1.84
CA GLU A 118 -8.02 -3.12 2.37
C GLU A 118 -7.31 -4.41 2.79
N ARG A 119 -8.04 -5.36 3.40
CA ARG A 119 -7.51 -6.67 3.77
C ARG A 119 -7.11 -7.52 2.56
N ILE A 120 -7.90 -7.49 1.49
CA ILE A 120 -7.58 -8.20 0.24
C ILE A 120 -6.35 -7.58 -0.41
N ASN A 121 -6.29 -6.25 -0.48
CA ASN A 121 -5.12 -5.55 -1.00
C ASN A 121 -3.88 -5.86 -0.16
N ALA A 122 -3.97 -5.83 1.17
CA ALA A 122 -2.89 -6.18 2.07
C ALA A 122 -2.41 -7.63 1.87
N ALA A 123 -3.35 -8.58 1.76
CA ALA A 123 -3.01 -9.98 1.50
C ALA A 123 -2.34 -10.16 0.12
N TYR A 124 -2.86 -9.49 -0.91
CA TYR A 124 -2.25 -9.48 -2.24
C TYR A 124 -0.80 -8.97 -2.17
N TRP A 125 -0.58 -7.87 -1.46
CA TRP A 125 0.74 -7.29 -1.24
C TRP A 125 1.69 -8.24 -0.51
N GLN A 126 1.22 -8.88 0.57
CA GLN A 126 2.03 -9.81 1.34
C GLN A 126 2.46 -11.04 0.53
N LEU A 127 1.62 -11.53 -0.39
CA LEU A 127 1.92 -12.67 -1.26
C LEU A 127 2.88 -12.34 -2.41
N THR A 128 3.07 -11.05 -2.70
CA THR A 128 3.85 -10.57 -3.83
C THR A 128 5.15 -9.88 -3.37
N GLN A 129 5.49 -9.97 -2.09
CA GLN A 129 6.83 -9.68 -1.57
C GLN A 129 7.76 -10.86 -1.84
N TRP A 130 8.52 -10.80 -2.94
CA TRP A 130 9.58 -11.75 -3.31
C TRP A 130 10.93 -11.05 -3.34
#